data_AF-A0A7S2UDX2-F1
#
_entry.id   AF-A0A7S2UDX2-F1
#
_cell.length_a   1.000
_cell.length_b   1.000
_cell.length_c   1.000
_cell.angle_alpha   90.00
_cell.angle_beta   90.00
_cell.angle_gamma   90.00
#
_symmetry.space_group_name_H-M   'P 1'
#
loop_
_entity.id
_entity.type
_entity.pdbx_description
1 polymer ?
#
loop_
_entity_poly.entity_id
_entity_poly.type
_entity_poly.pdbx_seq_one_letter_code
_entity_poly.pdbx_strand_id
1 'polypeptide(L)'
;EGLGKTRHLGSWKISSDEDKDKKVRKEDGFKQLMGQAIDESFLVAHGESHYRWVHDKVQEAAMSLDTEEKMQEFQLDIGEILLRELSKTELRAAIFVVANLLNAKEASDPAKRTKIAELNLDAAEKAKELSAFESAAKYVGKGIDLLPADRWTSMKELSLKMYSICAEAHYSLGNVAEMQKYCDEVLDQDKIPILDKMRVYHCMLITMGNGGRAPEALKLSLDILSQLKCKLPRNSASQMVTAFYWLSKTKLPSKDEIAELPLMTDPTHKACMQLMINVSTYAHYCNDFVTMILIVTCTVRWTMKYGIDLN
;
A
#
# COMPACT_ATOMS: atom_id res chain seq x y z
N GLU A 1 -18.70 7.87 61.86
CA GLU A 1 -17.80 8.59 60.93
C GLU A 1 -16.52 7.77 60.78
N GLY A 2 -15.92 7.45 59.65
CA GLY A 2 -16.26 7.50 58.22
C GLY A 2 -15.43 6.36 57.56
N LEU A 3 -16.03 5.65 56.60
CA LEU A 3 -15.67 5.67 55.18
C LEU A 3 -14.27 5.12 54.82
N GLY A 4 -14.27 3.94 54.19
CA GLY A 4 -13.17 3.38 53.42
C GLY A 4 -13.67 2.31 52.45
N LYS A 5 -14.45 2.72 51.46
CA LYS A 5 -14.89 1.86 50.33
C LYS A 5 -13.69 1.49 49.47
N THR A 6 -13.44 0.19 49.28
CA THR A 6 -12.77 -0.31 48.06
C THR A 6 -13.75 -1.22 47.31
N ARG A 7 -14.03 -0.80 46.08
CA ARG A 7 -14.99 -1.38 45.15
C ARG A 7 -14.50 -2.73 44.64
N HIS A 8 -15.45 -3.65 44.54
CA HIS A 8 -15.39 -4.85 43.72
C HIS A 8 -14.81 -4.58 42.32
N LEU A 9 -13.70 -5.23 41.98
CA LEU A 9 -13.37 -5.55 40.60
C LEU A 9 -14.05 -6.87 40.27
N GLY A 10 -15.21 -6.76 39.63
CA GLY A 10 -15.94 -7.88 39.06
C GLY A 10 -15.07 -8.59 38.03
N SER A 11 -14.62 -9.78 38.42
CA SER A 11 -14.28 -10.86 37.51
C SER A 11 -15.48 -11.12 36.61
N TRP A 12 -15.37 -10.76 35.33
CA TRP A 12 -16.21 -11.34 34.28
C TRP A 12 -15.37 -12.36 33.52
N LYS A 13 -15.15 -13.52 34.15
CA LYS A 13 -15.00 -14.79 33.43
C LYS A 13 -16.30 -15.56 33.63
N ILE A 14 -17.27 -15.29 32.77
CA ILE A 14 -18.34 -16.24 32.49
C ILE A 14 -18.09 -16.70 31.05
N SER A 15 -17.07 -17.54 30.88
CA SER A 15 -17.16 -18.60 29.87
C SER A 15 -18.09 -19.61 30.51
N SER A 16 -19.37 -19.57 30.13
CA SER A 16 -20.35 -20.53 30.63
C SER A 16 -19.87 -21.95 30.29
N ASP A 17 -20.09 -22.91 31.19
CA ASP A 17 -19.81 -24.32 30.90
C ASP A 17 -20.63 -24.81 29.70
N GLU A 18 -21.77 -24.16 29.39
CA GLU A 18 -22.55 -24.38 28.17
C GLU A 18 -21.79 -24.03 26.87
N ASP A 19 -20.98 -22.96 26.86
CA ASP A 19 -20.18 -22.60 25.67
C ASP A 19 -19.01 -23.57 25.45
N LYS A 20 -18.46 -24.13 26.54
CA LYS A 20 -17.44 -25.19 26.47
C LYS A 20 -18.05 -26.51 26.00
N ASP A 21 -19.19 -26.93 26.54
CA ASP A 21 -19.89 -28.15 26.12
C ASP A 21 -20.39 -28.07 24.67
N LYS A 22 -20.86 -26.89 24.22
CA LYS A 22 -21.21 -26.67 22.81
C LYS A 22 -19.99 -26.73 21.89
N LYS A 23 -18.83 -26.23 22.34
CA LYS A 23 -17.59 -26.27 21.58
C LYS A 23 -17.04 -27.70 21.47
N VAL A 24 -17.05 -28.45 22.57
CA VAL A 24 -16.64 -29.86 22.62
C VAL A 24 -17.55 -30.73 21.74
N ARG A 25 -18.88 -30.57 21.84
CA ARG A 25 -19.83 -31.29 20.96
C ARG A 25 -19.65 -30.99 19.47
N LYS A 26 -19.29 -29.74 19.12
CA LYS A 26 -18.99 -29.37 17.73
C LYS A 26 -17.68 -29.96 17.24
N GLU A 27 -16.65 -30.01 18.09
CA GLU A 27 -15.37 -30.67 17.78
C GLU A 27 -15.54 -32.18 17.56
N ASP A 28 -16.36 -32.85 18.37
CA ASP A 28 -16.66 -34.28 18.22
C ASP A 28 -17.43 -34.58 16.93
N GLY A 29 -18.43 -33.76 16.60
CA GLY A 29 -19.18 -33.89 15.34
C GLY A 29 -18.32 -33.63 14.10
N PHE A 30 -17.42 -32.65 14.16
CA PHE A 30 -16.47 -32.38 13.08
C PHE A 30 -15.51 -33.57 12.87
N LYS A 31 -14.92 -34.09 13.94
CA LYS A 31 -14.02 -35.25 13.85
C LYS A 31 -14.72 -36.48 13.29
N GLN A 32 -15.99 -36.69 13.64
CA GLN A 32 -16.79 -37.79 13.08
C GLN A 32 -17.00 -37.64 11.58
N LEU A 33 -17.36 -36.44 11.10
CA LEU A 33 -17.53 -36.16 9.67
C LEU A 33 -16.22 -36.31 8.89
N MET A 34 -15.10 -35.81 9.44
CA MET A 34 -13.79 -35.98 8.81
C MET A 34 -13.35 -37.45 8.79
N GLY A 35 -13.67 -38.21 9.84
CA GLY A 35 -13.43 -39.66 9.89
C GLY A 35 -14.18 -40.40 8.79
N GLN A 36 -15.47 -40.11 8.61
CA GLN A 36 -16.26 -40.67 7.51
C GLN A 36 -15.69 -40.31 6.13
N ALA A 37 -15.29 -39.05 5.92
CA ALA A 37 -14.69 -38.63 4.66
C ALA A 37 -13.34 -39.30 4.37
N ILE A 38 -12.59 -39.72 5.39
CA ILE A 38 -11.36 -40.50 5.24
C ILE A 38 -11.70 -41.96 4.91
N ASP A 39 -12.64 -42.57 5.65
CA ASP A 39 -13.07 -43.95 5.42
C ASP A 39 -13.65 -44.13 4.00
N GLU A 40 -14.35 -43.13 3.49
CA GLU A 40 -14.89 -43.10 2.12
C GLU A 40 -13.87 -42.66 1.05
N SER A 41 -12.61 -42.44 1.42
CA SER A 41 -11.52 -42.05 0.51
C SER A 41 -11.76 -40.71 -0.24
N PHE A 42 -12.45 -39.76 0.41
CA PHE A 42 -12.52 -38.38 -0.07
C PHE A 42 -11.36 -37.53 0.46
N LEU A 43 -10.95 -37.75 1.71
CA LEU A 43 -9.87 -37.03 2.37
C LEU A 43 -8.77 -37.99 2.87
N VAL A 44 -7.57 -37.45 3.07
CA VAL A 44 -6.46 -38.09 3.77
C VAL A 44 -6.09 -37.22 4.97
N ALA A 45 -5.95 -37.82 6.15
CA ALA A 45 -5.40 -37.15 7.33
C ALA A 45 -3.87 -37.07 7.27
N HIS A 46 -3.32 -35.95 7.72
CA HIS A 46 -1.89 -35.71 7.84
C HIS A 46 -1.55 -35.21 9.25
N GLY A 47 -1.59 -36.10 10.24
CA GLY A 47 -1.51 -35.74 11.66
C GLY A 47 -2.91 -35.55 12.28
N GLU A 48 -2.98 -34.92 13.45
CA GLU A 48 -4.24 -34.84 14.22
C GLU A 48 -5.23 -33.76 13.74
N SER A 49 -4.76 -32.76 12.99
CA SER A 49 -5.55 -31.58 12.65
C SER A 49 -5.39 -31.09 11.21
N HIS A 50 -4.70 -31.85 10.35
CA HIS A 50 -4.56 -31.50 8.94
C HIS A 50 -5.20 -32.56 8.06
N TYR A 51 -5.94 -32.09 7.06
CA TYR A 51 -6.65 -32.92 6.10
C TYR A 51 -6.36 -32.42 4.69
N ARG A 52 -6.35 -33.33 3.72
CA ARG A 52 -6.18 -33.00 2.30
C ARG A 52 -7.12 -33.85 1.46
N TRP A 53 -7.63 -33.29 0.37
CA TRP A 53 -8.33 -34.06 -0.66
C TRP A 53 -7.44 -35.17 -1.23
N VAL A 54 -8.01 -36.35 -1.45
CA VAL A 54 -7.28 -37.46 -2.07
C VAL A 54 -6.83 -37.10 -3.48
N HIS A 55 -7.66 -36.36 -4.23
CA HIS A 55 -7.34 -35.85 -5.57
C HIS A 55 -8.12 -34.57 -5.87
N ASP A 56 -7.53 -33.68 -6.67
CA ASP A 56 -8.16 -32.47 -7.22
C ASP A 56 -9.55 -32.73 -7.84
N LYS A 57 -9.80 -33.87 -8.50
CA LYS A 57 -11.13 -34.18 -9.07
C LYS A 57 -12.21 -34.39 -8.02
N VAL A 58 -11.85 -34.91 -6.85
CA VAL A 58 -12.80 -35.05 -5.72
C VAL A 58 -13.14 -33.67 -5.18
N GLN A 59 -12.14 -32.79 -5.07
CA GLN A 59 -12.35 -31.40 -4.70
C GLN A 59 -13.23 -30.67 -5.73
N GLU A 60 -12.95 -30.79 -7.03
CA GLU A 60 -13.76 -30.19 -8.10
C GLU A 60 -15.20 -30.69 -8.06
N ALA A 61 -15.40 -32.00 -7.88
CA ALA A 61 -16.73 -32.58 -7.74
C ALA A 61 -17.45 -32.00 -6.52
N ALA A 62 -16.82 -31.98 -5.35
CA ALA A 62 -17.41 -31.42 -4.14
C ALA A 62 -17.75 -29.92 -4.30
N MET A 63 -16.85 -29.15 -4.90
CA MET A 63 -17.05 -27.72 -5.13
C MET A 63 -18.11 -27.40 -6.20
N SER A 64 -18.47 -28.38 -7.04
CA SER A 64 -19.52 -28.22 -8.08
C SER A 64 -20.90 -28.74 -7.66
N LEU A 65 -21.04 -29.30 -6.45
CA LEU A 65 -22.33 -29.77 -5.93
C LEU A 65 -23.31 -28.63 -5.59
N ASP A 66 -22.78 -27.46 -5.24
CA ASP A 66 -23.57 -26.28 -4.90
C ASP A 66 -23.59 -25.26 -6.04
N THR A 67 -24.57 -24.35 -5.99
CA THR A 67 -24.62 -23.23 -6.93
C THR A 67 -23.48 -22.25 -6.66
N GLU A 68 -23.12 -21.47 -7.67
CA GLU A 68 -22.08 -20.45 -7.54
C GLU A 68 -22.40 -19.46 -6.41
N GLU A 69 -23.67 -19.07 -6.25
CA GLU A 69 -24.10 -18.15 -5.19
C GLU A 69 -23.88 -18.72 -3.80
N LYS A 70 -24.20 -20.01 -3.59
CA LYS A 70 -23.96 -20.68 -2.31
C LYS A 70 -22.48 -20.83 -2.01
N MET A 71 -21.68 -21.14 -3.03
CA MET A 71 -20.23 -21.26 -2.88
C MET A 71 -19.62 -19.91 -2.48
N GLN A 72 -20.08 -18.81 -3.09
CA GLN A 72 -19.64 -17.46 -2.71
C GLN A 72 -20.06 -17.09 -1.28
N GLU A 73 -21.26 -17.46 -0.84
CA GLU A 73 -21.69 -17.29 0.55
C GLU A 73 -20.81 -18.06 1.53
N PHE A 74 -20.50 -19.32 1.21
CA PHE A 74 -19.59 -20.14 2.00
C PHE A 74 -18.17 -19.55 2.06
N GLN A 75 -17.66 -19.01 0.95
CA GLN A 75 -16.38 -18.32 0.90
C GLN A 75 -16.37 -17.07 1.79
N LEU A 76 -17.45 -16.27 1.76
CA LEU A 76 -17.60 -15.13 2.66
C LEU A 76 -17.58 -15.56 4.13
N ASP A 77 -18.33 -16.61 4.49
CA ASP A 77 -18.38 -17.10 5.86
C ASP A 77 -17.01 -17.55 6.35
N ILE A 78 -16.25 -18.29 5.54
CA ILE A 78 -14.87 -18.68 5.88
C ILE A 78 -13.99 -17.44 6.01
N GLY A 79 -14.08 -16.50 5.07
CA GLY A 79 -13.30 -15.26 5.10
C GLY A 79 -13.56 -14.44 6.38
N GLU A 80 -14.83 -14.32 6.79
CA GLU A 80 -15.22 -13.60 8.01
C GLU A 80 -14.73 -14.32 9.28
N ILE A 81 -14.79 -15.66 9.30
CA ILE A 81 -14.25 -16.46 10.40
C ILE A 81 -12.73 -16.26 10.48
N LEU A 82 -11.99 -16.42 9.38
CA LEU A 82 -10.53 -16.24 9.38
C LEU A 82 -10.14 -14.82 9.81
N LEU A 83 -10.86 -13.79 9.34
CA LEU A 83 -10.60 -12.41 9.73
C LEU A 83 -10.82 -12.16 11.24
N ARG A 84 -11.69 -12.93 11.89
CA ARG A 84 -11.96 -12.83 13.33
C ARG A 84 -10.98 -13.64 14.18
N GLU A 85 -10.63 -14.84 13.73
CA GLU A 85 -9.85 -15.80 14.53
C GLU A 85 -8.33 -15.63 14.37
N LEU A 86 -7.85 -15.18 13.20
CA LEU A 86 -6.41 -15.04 12.96
C LEU A 86 -5.83 -13.83 13.72
N SER A 87 -4.68 -14.03 14.34
CA SER A 87 -3.87 -12.91 14.85
C SER A 87 -3.39 -12.02 13.70
N LYS A 88 -2.95 -10.80 14.00
CA LYS A 88 -2.42 -9.86 12.98
C LYS A 88 -1.28 -10.47 12.15
N THR A 89 -0.41 -11.25 12.79
CA THR A 89 0.73 -11.89 12.11
C THR A 89 0.26 -12.99 11.17
N GLU A 90 -0.67 -13.83 11.62
CA GLU A 90 -1.24 -14.90 10.80
C GLU A 90 -2.09 -14.35 9.65
N LEU A 91 -2.88 -13.30 9.92
CA LEU A 91 -3.64 -12.60 8.90
C LEU A 91 -2.72 -12.00 7.84
N ARG A 92 -1.62 -11.34 8.22
CA ARG A 92 -0.63 -10.84 7.24
C ARG A 92 -0.04 -11.98 6.41
N ALA A 93 0.21 -13.14 7.00
CA ALA A 93 0.70 -14.32 6.26
C ALA A 93 -0.35 -14.83 5.25
N ALA A 94 -1.62 -14.93 5.68
CA ALA A 94 -2.73 -15.46 4.91
C ALA A 94 -3.53 -14.41 4.11
N ILE A 95 -3.06 -13.16 4.03
CA ILE A 95 -3.87 -12.01 3.57
C ILE A 95 -4.51 -12.22 2.19
N PHE A 96 -3.80 -12.86 1.26
CA PHE A 96 -4.31 -13.15 -0.08
C PHE A 96 -5.46 -14.16 -0.05
N VAL A 97 -5.37 -15.17 0.81
CA VAL A 97 -6.43 -16.18 0.98
C VAL A 97 -7.67 -15.49 1.55
N VAL A 98 -7.52 -14.73 2.64
CA VAL A 98 -8.64 -14.05 3.29
C VAL A 98 -9.26 -12.99 2.37
N ALA A 99 -8.45 -12.20 1.67
CA ALA A 99 -8.95 -11.21 0.72
C ALA A 99 -9.71 -11.86 -0.45
N ASN A 100 -9.21 -12.95 -1.03
CA ASN A 100 -9.91 -13.65 -2.11
C ASN A 100 -11.25 -14.25 -1.66
N LEU A 101 -11.30 -14.82 -0.45
CA LEU A 101 -12.53 -15.33 0.14
C LEU A 101 -13.57 -14.21 0.35
N LEU A 102 -13.14 -13.07 0.90
CA LEU A 102 -14.04 -11.94 1.14
C LEU A 102 -14.41 -11.17 -0.13
N ASN A 103 -13.63 -11.29 -1.20
CA ASN A 103 -13.92 -10.70 -2.50
C ASN A 103 -14.82 -11.58 -3.38
N ALA A 104 -15.19 -12.78 -2.91
CA ALA A 104 -16.03 -13.73 -3.65
C ALA A 104 -17.42 -13.18 -3.98
N LYS A 105 -17.97 -12.33 -3.09
CA LYS A 105 -19.27 -11.71 -3.25
C LYS A 105 -19.26 -10.32 -2.63
N GLU A 106 -19.95 -9.39 -3.27
CA GLU A 106 -20.00 -8.02 -2.80
C GLU A 106 -20.76 -7.92 -1.47
N ALA A 107 -20.15 -7.24 -0.50
CA ALA A 107 -20.83 -6.90 0.74
C ALA A 107 -21.90 -5.81 0.48
N SER A 108 -23.12 -6.05 0.97
CA SER A 108 -24.21 -5.07 0.93
C SER A 108 -24.11 -4.02 2.03
N ASP A 109 -23.55 -4.39 3.19
CA ASP A 109 -23.44 -3.51 4.35
C ASP A 109 -22.23 -2.55 4.24
N PRO A 110 -22.42 -1.22 4.43
CA PRO A 110 -21.33 -0.25 4.32
C PRO A 110 -20.14 -0.49 5.27
N ALA A 111 -20.39 -0.95 6.50
CA ALA A 111 -19.31 -1.22 7.44
C ALA A 111 -18.49 -2.44 7.01
N LYS A 112 -19.16 -3.49 6.53
CA LYS A 112 -18.49 -4.65 5.93
C LYS A 112 -17.67 -4.26 4.69
N ARG A 113 -18.24 -3.46 3.77
CA ARG A 113 -17.54 -2.96 2.57
C ARG A 113 -16.24 -2.26 2.95
N THR A 114 -16.29 -1.38 3.95
CA THR A 114 -15.12 -0.64 4.43
C THR A 114 -14.03 -1.58 4.97
N LYS A 115 -14.42 -2.57 5.78
CA LYS A 115 -13.48 -3.55 6.35
C LYS A 115 -12.82 -4.41 5.26
N ILE A 116 -13.57 -4.81 4.24
CA ILE A 116 -13.04 -5.55 3.09
C ILE A 116 -12.15 -4.64 2.23
N ALA A 117 -12.47 -3.35 2.10
CA ALA A 117 -11.64 -2.38 1.42
C ALA A 117 -10.27 -2.25 2.13
N GLU A 118 -10.24 -2.07 3.45
CA GLU A 118 -9.01 -2.04 4.24
C GLU A 118 -8.17 -3.32 4.06
N LEU A 119 -8.81 -4.50 4.08
CA LEU A 119 -8.13 -5.76 3.85
C LEU A 119 -7.50 -5.85 2.45
N ASN A 120 -8.21 -5.33 1.44
CA ASN A 120 -7.70 -5.25 0.08
C ASN A 120 -6.52 -4.27 -0.04
N LEU A 121 -6.50 -3.19 0.74
CA LEU A 121 -5.32 -2.32 0.83
C LEU A 121 -4.13 -3.10 1.39
N ASP A 122 -4.29 -3.83 2.50
CA ASP A 122 -3.22 -4.63 3.10
C ASP A 122 -2.70 -5.70 2.13
N ALA A 123 -3.61 -6.36 1.40
CA ALA A 123 -3.26 -7.31 0.34
C ALA A 123 -2.48 -6.64 -0.80
N ALA A 124 -2.91 -5.45 -1.25
CA ALA A 124 -2.24 -4.70 -2.30
C ALA A 124 -0.84 -4.23 -1.87
N GLU A 125 -0.68 -3.76 -0.63
CA GLU A 125 0.61 -3.38 -0.06
C GLU A 125 1.58 -4.57 -0.02
N LYS A 126 1.13 -5.73 0.48
CA LYS A 126 1.95 -6.95 0.47
C LYS A 126 2.28 -7.40 -0.95
N ALA A 127 1.33 -7.33 -1.89
CA ALA A 127 1.59 -7.66 -3.29
C ALA A 127 2.65 -6.74 -3.90
N LYS A 128 2.60 -5.44 -3.61
CA LYS A 128 3.60 -4.47 -4.02
C LYS A 128 4.98 -4.75 -3.40
N GLU A 129 5.06 -5.09 -2.11
CA GLU A 129 6.30 -5.53 -1.44
C GLU A 129 6.95 -6.72 -2.17
N LEU A 130 6.13 -7.62 -2.72
CA LEU A 130 6.57 -8.79 -3.49
C LEU A 130 6.73 -8.51 -5.00
N SER A 131 6.63 -7.25 -5.44
CA SER A 131 6.66 -6.85 -6.85
C SER A 131 5.58 -7.54 -7.73
N ALA A 132 4.50 -8.03 -7.13
CA ALA A 132 3.37 -8.65 -7.82
C ALA A 132 2.35 -7.58 -8.24
N PHE A 133 2.73 -6.70 -9.16
CA PHE A 133 1.96 -5.50 -9.50
C PHE A 133 0.56 -5.79 -10.08
N GLU A 134 0.38 -6.88 -10.83
CA GLU A 134 -0.95 -7.31 -11.29
C GLU A 134 -1.89 -7.63 -10.12
N SER A 135 -1.37 -8.33 -9.11
CA SER A 135 -2.11 -8.63 -7.88
C SER A 135 -2.39 -7.36 -7.09
N ALA A 136 -1.42 -6.44 -6.98
CA ALA A 136 -1.59 -5.17 -6.30
C ALA A 136 -2.70 -4.33 -6.95
N ALA A 137 -2.69 -4.21 -8.29
CA ALA A 137 -3.73 -3.52 -9.05
C ALA A 137 -5.10 -4.18 -8.86
N LYS A 138 -5.17 -5.52 -8.88
CA LYS A 138 -6.42 -6.27 -8.66
C LYS A 138 -7.02 -6.00 -7.27
N TYR A 139 -6.23 -6.16 -6.20
CA TYR A 139 -6.74 -5.96 -4.84
C TYR A 139 -7.12 -4.50 -4.61
N VAL A 140 -6.29 -3.55 -5.00
CA VAL A 140 -6.60 -2.14 -4.77
C VAL A 140 -7.79 -1.67 -5.60
N GLY A 141 -7.97 -2.17 -6.82
CA GLY A 141 -9.17 -1.92 -7.63
C GLY A 141 -10.44 -2.40 -6.93
N LYS A 142 -10.42 -3.63 -6.40
CA LYS A 142 -11.52 -4.15 -5.57
C LYS A 142 -11.77 -3.33 -4.32
N GLY A 143 -10.70 -2.86 -3.66
CA GLY A 143 -10.82 -1.93 -2.53
C GLY A 143 -11.51 -0.62 -2.90
N ILE A 144 -11.15 -0.02 -4.03
CA ILE A 144 -11.72 1.23 -4.54
C ILE A 144 -13.22 1.08 -4.85
N ASP A 145 -13.62 -0.04 -5.49
CA ASP A 145 -15.02 -0.34 -5.81
C ASP A 145 -15.91 -0.41 -4.55
N LEU A 146 -15.32 -0.79 -3.41
CA LEU A 146 -16.02 -0.91 -2.13
C LEU A 146 -16.16 0.42 -1.37
N LEU A 147 -15.34 1.43 -1.69
CA LEU A 147 -15.39 2.75 -1.05
C LEU A 147 -16.71 3.47 -1.34
N PRO A 148 -17.23 4.28 -0.39
CA PRO A 148 -18.45 5.05 -0.58
C PRO A 148 -18.27 6.18 -1.61
N ALA A 149 -19.37 6.74 -2.10
CA ALA A 149 -19.32 7.85 -3.07
C ALA A 149 -18.60 9.10 -2.50
N ASP A 150 -18.69 9.33 -1.20
CA ASP A 150 -18.09 10.47 -0.49
C ASP A 150 -16.67 10.18 0.05
N ARG A 151 -15.98 9.16 -0.50
CA ARG A 151 -14.69 8.62 -0.04
C ARG A 151 -13.61 9.68 0.23
N TRP A 152 -13.54 10.74 -0.58
CA TRP A 152 -12.54 11.81 -0.42
C TRP A 152 -12.79 12.70 0.80
N THR A 153 -14.00 12.66 1.35
CA THR A 153 -14.38 13.32 2.61
C THR A 153 -14.45 12.36 3.78
N SER A 154 -15.08 11.19 3.62
CA SER A 154 -15.32 10.24 4.72
C SER A 154 -14.11 9.33 5.00
N MET A 155 -13.27 9.07 3.99
CA MET A 155 -12.18 8.08 4.02
C MET A 155 -10.94 8.60 3.28
N LYS A 156 -10.57 9.86 3.50
CA LYS A 156 -9.50 10.55 2.75
C LYS A 156 -8.18 9.77 2.72
N GLU A 157 -7.71 9.30 3.88
CA GLU A 157 -6.42 8.60 3.98
C GLU A 157 -6.43 7.25 3.26
N LEU A 158 -7.51 6.48 3.44
CA LEU A 158 -7.70 5.19 2.77
C LEU A 158 -7.76 5.36 1.25
N SER A 159 -8.56 6.33 0.79
CA SER A 159 -8.70 6.67 -0.63
C SER A 159 -7.36 7.08 -1.23
N LEU A 160 -6.64 8.01 -0.59
CA LEU A 160 -5.34 8.46 -1.08
C LEU A 160 -4.36 7.30 -1.23
N LYS A 161 -4.26 6.40 -0.23
CA LYS A 161 -3.36 5.24 -0.30
C LYS A 161 -3.73 4.29 -1.42
N MET A 162 -5.01 3.95 -1.55
CA MET A 162 -5.50 3.04 -2.57
C MET A 162 -5.26 3.57 -3.99
N TYR A 163 -5.69 4.80 -4.26
CA TYR A 163 -5.51 5.39 -5.59
C TYR A 163 -4.01 5.57 -5.92
N SER A 164 -3.18 5.93 -4.94
CA SER A 164 -1.72 6.01 -5.14
C SER A 164 -1.08 4.65 -5.46
N ILE A 165 -1.46 3.57 -4.75
CA ILE A 165 -0.97 2.22 -5.06
C ILE A 165 -1.46 1.76 -6.43
N CYS A 166 -2.70 2.10 -6.80
CA CYS A 166 -3.25 1.76 -8.11
C CYS A 166 -2.46 2.44 -9.24
N ALA A 167 -2.20 3.75 -9.11
CA ALA A 167 -1.35 4.49 -10.05
C ALA A 167 0.05 3.88 -10.17
N GLU A 168 0.70 3.57 -9.04
CA GLU A 168 2.03 2.94 -9.02
C GLU A 168 2.03 1.54 -9.63
N ALA A 169 1.00 0.72 -9.36
CA ALA A 169 0.89 -0.61 -9.94
C ALA A 169 0.71 -0.54 -11.46
N HIS A 170 -0.18 0.31 -11.96
CA HIS A 170 -0.37 0.50 -13.39
C HIS A 170 0.85 1.14 -14.07
N TYR A 171 1.57 2.04 -13.39
CA TYR A 171 2.88 2.52 -13.83
C TYR A 171 3.87 1.37 -14.03
N SER A 172 4.04 0.50 -13.03
CA SER A 172 4.95 -0.64 -13.09
C SER A 172 4.57 -1.66 -14.18
N LEU A 173 3.28 -1.77 -14.50
CA LEU A 173 2.77 -2.63 -15.57
C LEU A 173 2.85 -2.00 -16.96
N GLY A 174 3.25 -0.72 -17.08
CA GLY A 174 3.24 0.02 -18.35
C GLY A 174 1.85 0.44 -18.84
N ASN A 175 0.82 0.31 -17.99
CA ASN A 175 -0.56 0.67 -18.29
C ASN A 175 -0.78 2.17 -18.11
N VAL A 176 -0.20 2.98 -19.01
CA VAL A 176 -0.14 4.45 -18.89
C VAL A 176 -1.51 5.10 -18.77
N ALA A 177 -2.51 4.65 -19.55
CA ALA A 177 -3.85 5.25 -19.52
C ALA A 177 -4.56 5.05 -18.16
N GLU A 178 -4.49 3.85 -17.60
CA GLU A 178 -5.05 3.56 -16.28
C GLU A 178 -4.29 4.29 -15.18
N MET A 179 -2.95 4.30 -15.24
CA MET A 179 -2.12 5.07 -14.31
C MET A 179 -2.54 6.55 -14.29
N GLN A 180 -2.70 7.16 -15.46
CA GLN A 180 -3.09 8.56 -15.58
C GLN A 180 -4.45 8.83 -14.92
N LYS A 181 -5.45 7.97 -15.17
CA LYS A 181 -6.77 8.07 -14.54
C LYS A 181 -6.70 8.11 -13.02
N TYR A 182 -5.91 7.24 -12.39
CA TYR A 182 -5.77 7.23 -10.93
C TYR A 182 -4.94 8.38 -10.39
N CYS A 183 -3.93 8.84 -11.14
CA CYS A 183 -3.20 10.06 -10.82
C CYS A 183 -4.13 11.27 -10.82
N ASP A 184 -4.89 11.48 -11.90
CA ASP A 184 -5.79 12.63 -12.07
C ASP A 184 -6.82 12.69 -10.93
N GLU A 185 -7.44 11.57 -10.60
CA GLU A 185 -8.41 11.51 -9.48
C GLU A 185 -7.82 12.01 -8.16
N VAL A 186 -6.55 11.68 -7.85
CA VAL A 186 -5.86 12.16 -6.63
C VAL A 186 -5.47 13.64 -6.77
N LEU A 187 -5.00 14.05 -7.94
CA LEU A 187 -4.52 15.39 -8.20
C LEU A 187 -5.65 16.43 -8.17
N ASP A 188 -6.86 16.05 -8.59
CA ASP A 188 -8.07 16.87 -8.55
C ASP A 188 -8.56 17.17 -7.12
N GLN A 189 -8.02 16.49 -6.09
CA GLN A 189 -8.41 16.71 -4.70
C GLN A 189 -7.68 17.89 -4.06
N ASP A 190 -8.21 19.10 -4.19
CA ASP A 190 -7.59 20.35 -3.65
C ASP A 190 -7.32 20.32 -2.14
N LYS A 191 -8.12 19.56 -1.39
CA LYS A 191 -7.99 19.45 0.08
C LYS A 191 -6.86 18.51 0.52
N ILE A 192 -6.21 17.82 -0.41
CA ILE A 192 -5.06 16.95 -0.12
C ILE A 192 -3.78 17.78 -0.27
N PRO A 193 -2.96 17.90 0.79
CA PRO A 193 -1.67 18.57 0.72
C PRO A 193 -0.82 18.03 -0.43
N ILE A 194 -0.08 18.92 -1.09
CA ILE A 194 0.79 18.54 -2.21
C ILE A 194 1.81 17.45 -1.83
N LEU A 195 2.31 17.48 -0.58
CA LEU A 195 3.24 16.48 -0.06
C LEU A 195 2.64 15.07 -0.09
N ASP A 196 1.35 14.95 0.21
CA ASP A 196 0.63 13.68 0.23
C ASP A 196 0.36 13.15 -1.20
N LYS A 197 0.39 14.03 -2.21
CA LYS A 197 0.23 13.71 -3.64
C LYS A 197 1.54 13.29 -4.32
N MET A 198 2.68 13.31 -3.62
CA MET A 198 3.99 13.09 -4.25
C MET A 198 4.14 11.73 -4.92
N ARG A 199 3.47 10.70 -4.41
CA ARG A 199 3.48 9.34 -5.00
C ARG A 199 2.89 9.33 -6.41
N VAL A 200 1.74 9.98 -6.60
CA VAL A 200 1.11 10.06 -7.93
C VAL A 200 1.83 11.03 -8.86
N TYR A 201 2.38 12.13 -8.33
CA TYR A 201 3.23 13.03 -9.12
C TYR A 201 4.48 12.32 -9.64
N HIS A 202 5.09 11.45 -8.83
CA HIS A 202 6.27 10.69 -9.24
C HIS A 202 5.98 9.81 -10.46
N CYS A 203 4.89 9.02 -10.42
CA CYS A 203 4.47 8.21 -11.57
C CYS A 203 4.22 9.07 -12.81
N MET A 204 3.45 10.15 -12.66
CA MET A 204 3.08 11.01 -13.78
C MET A 204 4.30 11.70 -14.41
N LEU A 205 5.19 12.27 -13.59
CA LEU A 205 6.37 12.99 -14.07
C LEU A 205 7.35 12.07 -14.82
N ILE A 206 7.60 10.87 -14.30
CA ILE A 206 8.49 9.92 -14.97
C ILE A 206 7.89 9.47 -16.30
N THR A 207 6.60 9.14 -16.33
CA THR A 207 5.92 8.78 -17.58
C THR A 207 5.94 9.93 -18.59
N MET A 208 5.71 11.17 -18.17
CA MET A 208 5.82 12.35 -19.05
C MET A 208 7.24 12.53 -19.58
N GLY A 209 8.25 12.45 -18.70
CA GLY A 209 9.65 12.62 -19.07
C GLY A 209 10.12 11.59 -20.10
N ASN A 210 9.78 10.32 -19.87
CA ASN A 210 10.15 9.22 -20.77
C ASN A 210 9.29 9.20 -22.05
N GLY A 211 8.07 9.73 -22.00
CA GLY A 211 7.14 9.81 -23.13
C GLY A 211 7.35 11.01 -24.07
N GLY A 212 8.51 11.65 -24.03
CA GLY A 212 8.85 12.79 -24.90
C GLY A 212 8.26 14.14 -24.46
N ARG A 213 7.61 14.20 -23.30
CA ARG A 213 7.04 15.43 -22.70
C ARG A 213 7.94 16.00 -21.60
N ALA A 214 9.26 15.83 -21.75
CA ALA A 214 10.25 16.32 -20.79
C ALA A 214 10.16 17.83 -20.49
N PRO A 215 9.88 18.74 -21.46
CA PRO A 215 9.69 20.16 -21.16
C PRO A 215 8.51 20.44 -20.23
N GLU A 216 7.41 19.69 -20.39
CA GLU A 216 6.22 19.81 -19.54
C GLU A 216 6.50 19.23 -18.14
N ALA A 217 7.17 18.08 -18.07
CA ALA A 217 7.58 17.46 -16.81
C ALA A 217 8.53 18.38 -16.01
N LEU A 218 9.49 19.02 -16.70
CA LEU A 218 10.39 20.00 -16.10
C LEU A 218 9.62 21.18 -15.49
N LYS A 219 8.71 21.79 -16.27
CA LYS A 219 7.90 22.91 -15.81
C LYS A 219 7.05 22.54 -14.60
N LEU A 220 6.35 21.40 -14.65
CA LEU A 220 5.52 20.92 -13.56
C LEU A 220 6.35 20.62 -12.30
N SER A 221 7.52 20.00 -12.47
CA SER A 221 8.40 19.68 -11.33
C SER A 221 8.90 20.95 -10.62
N LEU A 222 9.27 21.99 -11.38
CA LEU A 222 9.68 23.27 -10.81
C LEU A 222 8.52 23.97 -10.06
N ASP A 223 7.31 23.88 -10.59
CA ASP A 223 6.11 24.41 -9.92
C ASP A 223 5.83 23.68 -8.59
N ILE A 224 5.86 22.35 -8.59
CA ILE A 224 5.71 21.54 -7.37
C ILE A 224 6.79 21.86 -6.33
N LEU A 225 8.06 22.00 -6.75
CA LEU A 225 9.15 22.43 -5.85
C LEU A 225 8.84 23.81 -5.22
N SER A 226 8.29 24.75 -5.98
CA SER A 226 7.88 26.04 -5.45
C SER A 226 6.73 25.93 -4.45
N GLN A 227 5.74 25.08 -4.72
CA GLN A 227 4.61 24.85 -3.81
C GLN A 227 5.05 24.16 -2.51
N LEU A 228 6.06 23.28 -2.57
CA LEU A 228 6.75 22.70 -1.41
C LEU A 228 7.68 23.70 -0.69
N LYS A 229 7.72 24.96 -1.12
CA LYS A 229 8.57 26.04 -0.59
C LYS A 229 10.08 25.75 -0.71
N CYS A 230 10.46 24.88 -1.65
CA CYS A 230 11.86 24.66 -2.01
C CYS A 230 12.40 25.87 -2.76
N LYS A 231 13.32 26.62 -2.14
CA LYS A 231 13.93 27.80 -2.75
C LYS A 231 15.04 27.39 -3.69
N LEU A 232 14.76 27.43 -4.99
CA LEU A 232 15.75 27.22 -6.04
C LEU A 232 16.44 28.54 -6.44
N PRO A 233 17.74 28.50 -6.79
CA PRO A 233 18.42 29.64 -7.40
C PRO A 233 17.73 30.05 -8.71
N ARG A 234 17.77 31.35 -9.02
CA ARG A 234 17.26 31.86 -10.30
C ARG A 234 18.04 31.24 -11.46
N ASN A 235 17.33 30.70 -12.44
CA ASN A 235 17.93 30.24 -13.70
C ASN A 235 18.63 31.43 -14.40
N SER A 236 19.96 31.45 -14.33
CA SER A 236 20.82 32.43 -14.98
C SER A 236 22.26 31.92 -15.04
N ALA A 237 23.00 32.30 -16.08
CA ALA A 237 24.39 31.89 -16.26
C ALA A 237 25.30 32.35 -15.09
N SER A 238 25.06 33.53 -14.52
CA SER A 238 25.82 34.01 -13.35
C SER A 238 25.62 33.14 -12.11
N GLN A 239 24.39 32.64 -11.88
CA GLN A 239 24.12 31.69 -10.81
C GLN A 239 24.77 30.34 -11.06
N MET A 240 24.80 29.87 -12.32
CA MET A 240 25.54 28.65 -12.67
C MET A 240 27.04 28.78 -12.37
N VAL A 241 27.67 29.90 -12.76
CA VAL A 241 29.09 30.16 -12.44
C VAL A 241 29.32 30.19 -10.94
N THR A 242 28.41 30.83 -10.18
CA THR A 242 28.48 30.88 -8.71
C THR A 242 28.36 29.48 -8.10
N ALA A 243 27.45 28.65 -8.62
CA ALA A 243 27.25 27.27 -8.18
C ALA A 243 28.48 26.40 -8.46
N PHE A 244 29.06 26.49 -9.66
CA PHE A 244 30.31 25.79 -10.00
C PHE A 244 31.47 26.23 -9.14
N TYR A 245 31.63 27.54 -8.93
CA TYR A 245 32.69 28.07 -8.07
C TYR A 245 32.54 27.52 -6.65
N TRP A 246 31.32 27.54 -6.09
CA TRP A 246 31.04 26.93 -4.79
C TRP A 246 31.39 25.45 -4.77
N LEU A 247 30.96 24.67 -5.77
CA LEU A 247 31.23 23.23 -5.84
C LEU A 247 32.75 22.94 -5.92
N SER A 248 33.50 23.76 -6.68
CA SER A 248 34.96 23.63 -6.82
C SER A 248 35.73 23.93 -5.53
N LYS A 249 35.15 24.74 -4.63
CA LYS A 249 35.74 25.11 -3.34
C LYS A 249 35.22 24.24 -2.19
N THR A 250 34.18 23.46 -2.43
CA THR A 250 33.56 22.61 -1.41
C THR A 250 34.35 21.32 -1.29
N LYS A 251 34.85 21.03 -0.09
CA LYS A 251 35.40 19.72 0.22
C LYS A 251 34.24 18.74 0.34
N LEU A 252 34.03 17.93 -0.71
CA LEU A 252 33.03 16.88 -0.69
C LEU A 252 33.45 15.79 0.30
N PRO A 253 32.48 15.19 1.03
CA PRO A 253 32.77 14.07 1.92
C PRO A 253 33.30 12.88 1.10
N SER A 254 34.30 12.20 1.66
CA SER A 254 34.79 10.92 1.19
C SER A 254 33.71 9.84 1.30
N LYS A 255 33.94 8.68 0.67
CA LYS A 255 33.00 7.56 0.73
C LYS A 255 32.67 7.15 2.16
N ASP A 256 33.65 7.14 3.06
CA ASP A 256 33.46 6.76 4.46
C ASP A 256 32.70 7.86 5.22
N GLU A 257 33.01 9.14 4.98
CA GLU A 257 32.26 10.26 5.56
C GLU A 257 30.80 10.31 5.09
N ILE A 258 30.52 9.89 3.85
CA ILE A 258 29.15 9.74 3.33
C ILE A 258 28.41 8.66 4.11
N ALA A 259 29.02 7.51 4.41
CA ALA A 259 28.37 6.44 5.16
C ALA A 259 27.94 6.87 6.58
N GLU A 260 28.61 7.86 7.15
CA GLU A 260 28.32 8.43 8.47
C GLU A 260 27.36 9.63 8.45
N LEU A 261 26.93 10.11 7.28
CA LEU A 261 25.96 11.20 7.21
C LEU A 261 24.60 10.75 7.76
N PRO A 262 23.89 11.65 8.49
CA PRO A 262 22.56 11.33 8.98
C PRO A 262 21.62 11.03 7.82
N LEU A 263 20.60 10.22 8.06
CA LEU A 263 19.52 10.04 7.11
C LEU A 263 18.64 11.28 7.09
N MET A 264 18.22 11.68 5.89
CA MET A 264 17.18 12.69 5.74
C MET A 264 15.88 12.17 6.37
N THR A 265 15.28 12.91 7.30
CA THR A 265 14.07 12.49 8.03
C THR A 265 12.82 13.30 7.68
N ASP A 266 13.00 14.57 7.31
CA ASP A 266 11.88 15.44 6.96
C ASP A 266 11.26 15.01 5.61
N PRO A 267 9.94 14.72 5.57
CA PRO A 267 9.28 14.21 4.38
C PRO A 267 9.23 15.24 3.24
N THR A 268 9.15 16.53 3.57
CA THR A 268 9.21 17.61 2.56
C THR A 268 10.59 17.66 1.93
N HIS A 269 11.65 17.51 2.72
CA HIS A 269 12.99 17.49 2.20
C HIS A 269 13.24 16.29 1.27
N LYS A 270 12.77 15.09 1.65
CA LYS A 270 12.83 13.90 0.79
C LYS A 270 12.10 14.11 -0.52
N ALA A 271 10.87 14.59 -0.48
CA ALA A 271 10.08 14.88 -1.67
C ALA A 271 10.78 15.88 -2.60
N CYS A 272 11.38 16.94 -2.03
CA CYS A 272 12.15 17.91 -2.80
C CYS A 272 13.42 17.28 -3.41
N MET A 273 14.13 16.43 -2.68
CA MET A 273 15.33 15.74 -3.19
C MET A 273 15.00 14.83 -4.37
N GLN A 274 13.99 13.97 -4.23
CA GLN A 274 13.52 13.10 -5.30
C GLN A 274 13.11 13.90 -6.54
N LEU A 275 12.37 14.99 -6.34
CA LEU A 275 11.92 15.83 -7.43
C LEU A 275 13.06 16.60 -8.10
N MET A 276 14.05 17.08 -7.34
CA MET A 276 15.26 17.70 -7.87
C MET A 276 16.08 16.74 -8.73
N ILE A 277 16.17 15.46 -8.35
CA ILE A 277 16.83 14.43 -9.18
C ILE A 277 16.12 14.33 -10.54
N ASN A 278 14.79 14.22 -10.55
CA ASN A 278 14.01 14.18 -11.79
C ASN A 278 14.15 15.46 -12.62
N VAL A 279 14.12 16.64 -11.99
CA VAL A 279 14.35 17.93 -12.66
C VAL A 279 15.71 17.95 -13.35
N SER A 280 16.77 17.43 -12.72
CA SER A 280 18.09 17.40 -13.34
C SER A 280 18.10 16.57 -14.62
N THR A 281 17.40 15.43 -14.64
CA THR A 281 17.23 14.58 -15.81
C THR A 281 16.41 15.28 -16.91
N TYR A 282 15.28 15.90 -16.57
CA TYR A 282 14.44 16.56 -17.56
C TYR A 282 15.11 17.82 -18.13
N ALA A 283 15.85 18.56 -17.31
CA ALA A 283 16.64 19.70 -17.76
C ALA A 283 17.72 19.26 -18.76
N HIS A 284 18.38 18.13 -18.52
CA HIS A 284 19.31 17.54 -19.48
C HIS A 284 18.63 17.21 -20.81
N TYR A 285 17.47 16.54 -20.79
CA TYR A 285 16.70 16.23 -22.01
C TYR A 285 16.26 17.49 -22.78
N CYS A 286 16.05 18.60 -22.08
CA CYS A 286 15.68 19.88 -22.70
C CYS A 286 16.90 20.72 -23.13
N ASN A 287 18.14 20.23 -22.96
CA ASN A 287 19.38 21.01 -23.13
C ASN A 287 19.46 22.27 -22.23
N ASP A 288 18.73 22.30 -21.11
CA ASP A 288 18.80 23.37 -20.10
C ASP A 288 19.91 23.05 -19.08
N PHE A 289 21.15 23.18 -19.52
CA PHE A 289 22.32 22.94 -18.67
C PHE A 289 22.39 23.88 -17.46
N VAL A 290 21.80 25.09 -17.56
CA VAL A 290 21.75 26.05 -16.46
C VAL A 290 20.93 25.48 -15.31
N THR A 291 19.68 25.08 -15.57
CA THR A 291 18.83 24.45 -14.56
C THR A 291 19.46 23.17 -14.03
N MET A 292 19.99 22.32 -14.92
CA MET A 292 20.61 21.05 -14.53
C MET A 292 21.73 21.26 -13.49
N ILE A 293 22.69 22.15 -13.78
CA ILE A 293 23.83 22.39 -12.89
C ILE A 293 23.40 23.04 -11.57
N LEU A 294 22.45 23.99 -11.62
CA LEU A 294 21.91 24.62 -10.41
C LEU A 294 21.27 23.58 -9.49
N ILE A 295 20.49 22.66 -10.07
CA ILE A 295 19.79 21.62 -9.33
C ILE A 295 20.75 20.59 -8.75
N VAL A 296 21.73 20.10 -9.52
CA VAL A 296 22.76 19.18 -9.02
C VAL A 296 23.56 19.81 -7.88
N THR A 297 23.86 21.11 -7.97
CA THR A 297 24.55 21.79 -6.87
C THR A 297 23.64 21.93 -5.64
N CYS A 298 22.35 22.19 -5.84
CA CYS A 298 21.35 22.22 -4.78
C CYS A 298 21.20 20.87 -4.07
N THR A 299 21.15 19.75 -4.79
CA THR A 299 21.06 18.42 -4.17
C THR A 299 22.28 18.12 -3.31
N VAL A 300 23.50 18.42 -3.78
CA VAL A 300 24.73 18.29 -2.98
C VAL A 300 24.65 19.13 -1.69
N ARG A 301 24.23 20.39 -1.79
CA ARG A 301 24.06 21.28 -0.63
C ARG A 301 23.04 20.74 0.37
N TRP A 302 21.95 20.16 -0.14
CA TRP A 302 20.90 19.59 0.69
C TRP A 302 21.36 18.31 1.36
N THR A 303 22.07 17.43 0.66
CA THR A 303 22.68 16.22 1.26
C THR A 303 23.61 16.58 2.40
N MET A 304 24.48 17.58 2.21
CA MET A 304 25.40 18.03 3.27
C MET A 304 24.69 18.68 4.47
N LYS A 305 23.51 19.28 4.25
CA LYS A 305 22.78 20.02 5.29
C LYS A 305 21.75 19.18 6.04
N TYR A 306 21.06 18.30 5.31
CA TYR A 306 19.87 17.57 5.78
C TYR A 306 20.08 16.06 5.81
N GLY A 307 21.22 15.55 5.35
CA GLY A 307 21.53 14.14 5.34
C GLY A 307 21.25 13.45 4.00
N ILE A 308 21.53 12.16 3.95
CA ILE A 308 21.36 11.33 2.74
C ILE A 308 19.92 10.85 2.63
N ASP A 309 19.35 10.96 1.43
CA ASP A 309 18.11 10.29 1.08
C ASP A 309 18.44 8.89 0.54
N LEU A 310 18.16 7.84 1.33
CA LEU A 310 18.22 6.44 0.91
C LEU A 310 16.81 6.03 0.48
N ASN A 311 16.44 6.37 -0.75
CA ASN A 311 15.24 5.87 -1.41
C ASN A 311 15.62 5.24 -2.75
#